data_AF-A0A9E5HLH5-F1
#
_entry.id   AF-A0A9E5HLH5-F1
#
_cell.length_a   1.000
_cell.length_b   1.000
_cell.length_c   1.000
_cell.angle_alpha   90.00
_cell.angle_beta   90.00
_cell.angle_gamma   90.00
#
_symmetry.space_group_name_H-M   'P 1'
#
loop_
_entity.id
_entity.type
_entity.pdbx_description
1 polymer ?
#
loop_
_entity_poly.entity_id
_entity_poly.type
_entity_poly.pdbx_seq_one_letter_code
_entity_poly.pdbx_strand_id
1 'polypeptide(L)'
;MTDKAMGAYSDPNSMPPMGQAVPLGLQHVLAMFASNVTPSIIVAGAAGLAFGSAEQIYLIQMAMLFAGVATIFQTVGFGPVGARMPIMQGTSFAFVGVLAGISATQGLGVALTACIIGGLIHFALGSVIGRIRFLFPPLVTGLVILAIGLYLIPVGIKYAAGGAADFQMAAESFGSLKHWTVALT
;
A
#
# COMPACT_ATOMS: atom_id res chain seq x y z
N MET A 1 30.69 7.70 15.26
CA MET A 1 30.10 6.60 14.49
C MET A 1 31.11 6.24 13.42
N THR A 2 31.86 5.15 13.62
CA THR A 2 33.08 4.81 12.89
C THR A 2 32.78 4.17 11.52
N ASP A 3 33.58 4.54 10.51
CA ASP A 3 33.55 4.10 9.10
C ASP A 3 33.32 2.59 8.87
N LYS A 4 33.63 1.73 9.83
CA LYS A 4 33.43 0.28 9.74
C LYS A 4 31.95 -0.13 9.62
N ALA A 5 31.02 0.66 10.17
CA ALA A 5 29.59 0.37 10.11
C ALA A 5 28.98 0.64 8.72
N MET A 6 29.56 1.54 7.93
CA MET A 6 29.05 1.89 6.59
C MET A 6 29.31 0.80 5.55
N GLY A 7 30.36 -0.03 5.74
CA GLY A 7 30.65 -1.17 4.86
C GLY A 7 29.77 -2.41 5.13
N ALA A 8 29.43 -2.67 6.39
CA ALA A 8 28.75 -3.92 6.80
C ALA A 8 27.30 -4.05 6.33
N TYR A 9 26.62 -2.92 6.06
CA TYR A 9 25.22 -2.87 5.61
C TYR A 9 25.04 -2.43 4.15
N SER A 10 26.15 -2.32 3.41
CA SER A 10 26.13 -1.95 1.99
C SER A 10 25.75 -3.11 1.07
N ASP A 11 26.01 -4.35 1.51
CA ASP A 11 25.65 -5.57 0.79
C ASP A 11 24.24 -6.04 1.19
N PRO A 12 23.29 -6.11 0.24
CA PRO A 12 21.94 -6.64 0.48
C PRO A 12 21.90 -8.08 1.02
N ASN A 13 22.97 -8.86 0.84
CA ASN A 13 23.08 -10.25 1.31
C ASN A 13 23.67 -10.37 2.73
N SER A 14 24.18 -9.28 3.30
CA SER A 14 24.75 -9.26 4.64
C SER A 14 23.64 -9.24 5.68
N MET A 15 23.46 -10.34 6.42
CA MET A 15 22.46 -10.40 7.48
C MET A 15 23.02 -9.81 8.79
N PRO A 16 22.36 -8.78 9.36
CA PRO A 16 22.73 -8.26 10.68
C PRO A 16 22.59 -9.35 11.76
N PRO A 17 23.28 -9.22 12.91
CA PRO A 17 23.05 -10.08 14.06
C PRO A 17 21.56 -10.14 14.41
N MET A 18 21.07 -11.32 14.81
CA MET A 18 19.62 -11.55 15.02
C MET A 18 18.99 -10.57 16.03
N GLY A 19 19.76 -10.12 17.03
CA GLY A 19 19.33 -9.11 18.00
C GLY A 19 19.06 -7.72 17.42
N GLN A 20 19.59 -7.40 16.23
CA GLN A 20 19.30 -6.18 15.47
C GLN A 20 18.30 -6.45 14.33
N ALA A 21 18.42 -7.61 13.66
CA ALA A 21 17.57 -7.98 12.55
C ALA A 21 16.08 -8.06 12.94
N VAL A 22 15.76 -8.61 14.12
CA VAL A 22 14.37 -8.74 14.59
C VAL A 22 13.71 -7.37 14.84
N PRO A 23 14.31 -6.44 15.64
CA PRO A 23 13.77 -5.10 15.78
C PRO A 23 13.64 -4.33 14.46
N LEU A 24 14.64 -4.44 13.56
CA LEU A 24 14.60 -3.78 12.25
C LEU A 24 13.49 -4.33 11.35
N GLY A 25 13.28 -5.65 11.36
CA GLY A 25 12.17 -6.29 10.63
C GLY A 25 10.82 -5.84 11.19
N LEU A 26 10.68 -5.77 12.51
CA LEU A 26 9.46 -5.27 13.14
C LEU A 26 9.19 -3.81 12.76
N GLN A 27 10.22 -2.95 12.78
CA GLN A 27 10.10 -1.57 12.34
C GLN A 27 9.63 -1.46 10.88
N HIS A 28 10.12 -2.32 9.98
CA HIS A 28 9.68 -2.33 8.58
C HIS A 28 8.20 -2.75 8.45
N VAL A 29 7.78 -3.76 9.19
CA VAL A 29 6.36 -4.19 9.22
C VAL A 29 5.48 -3.05 9.73
N LEU A 30 5.88 -2.39 10.83
CA LEU A 30 5.13 -1.26 11.39
C LEU A 30 5.09 -0.07 10.41
N ALA A 31 6.19 0.21 9.72
CA ALA A 31 6.26 1.27 8.72
C ALA A 31 5.31 1.01 7.54
N MET A 32 5.11 -0.24 7.14
CA MET A 32 4.21 -0.62 6.04
C MET A 32 2.78 -0.92 6.45
N PHE A 33 2.51 -1.00 7.75
CA PHE A 33 1.18 -1.30 8.24
C PHE A 33 0.17 -0.26 7.74
N ALA A 34 0.44 1.03 7.97
CA ALA A 34 -0.47 2.10 7.57
C ALA A 34 -0.67 2.16 6.04
N SER A 35 0.38 1.94 5.25
CA SER A 35 0.30 2.00 3.78
C SER A 35 -0.48 0.84 3.16
N ASN A 36 -0.53 -0.31 3.81
CA ASN A 36 -1.26 -1.48 3.31
C ASN A 36 -2.70 -1.56 3.83
N VAL A 37 -2.93 -1.13 5.07
CA VAL A 37 -4.27 -1.14 5.70
C VAL A 37 -5.16 -0.06 5.11
N THR A 38 -4.62 1.15 4.89
CA THR A 38 -5.41 2.31 4.45
C THR A 38 -6.14 2.09 3.12
N PRO A 39 -5.48 1.62 2.03
CA PRO A 39 -6.16 1.29 0.78
C PRO A 39 -7.30 0.27 0.94
N SER A 40 -7.09 -0.76 1.77
CA SER A 40 -8.08 -1.81 2.02
C SER A 40 -9.32 -1.24 2.72
N ILE A 41 -9.12 -0.34 3.69
CA ILE A 41 -10.21 0.38 4.37
C ILE A 41 -10.98 1.27 3.39
N ILE A 42 -10.29 2.00 2.51
CA ILE A 42 -10.92 2.90 1.55
C ILE A 42 -11.78 2.12 0.55
N VAL A 43 -11.24 1.04 -0.02
CA VAL A 43 -11.96 0.21 -0.99
C VAL A 43 -13.13 -0.53 -0.33
N ALA A 44 -12.95 -1.06 0.89
CA ALA A 44 -14.03 -1.68 1.65
C ALA A 44 -15.16 -0.69 1.98
N GLY A 45 -14.81 0.53 2.43
CA GLY A 45 -15.78 1.57 2.71
C GLY A 45 -16.55 2.00 1.46
N ALA A 46 -15.86 2.12 0.32
CA ALA A 46 -16.50 2.41 -0.96
C ALA A 46 -17.42 1.27 -1.44
N ALA A 47 -17.13 0.02 -1.08
CA ALA A 47 -18.00 -1.12 -1.32
C ALA A 47 -19.23 -1.19 -0.38
N GLY A 48 -19.38 -0.23 0.55
CA GLY A 48 -20.46 -0.21 1.53
C GLY A 48 -20.28 -1.19 2.69
N LEU A 49 -19.08 -1.74 2.90
CA LEU A 49 -18.82 -2.59 4.06
C LEU A 49 -18.79 -1.75 5.34
N ALA A 50 -19.50 -2.21 6.36
CA ALA A 50 -19.53 -1.53 7.66
C ALA A 50 -18.11 -1.51 8.27
N PHE A 51 -17.78 -0.40 8.93
CA PHE A 51 -16.48 -0.27 9.57
C PHE A 51 -16.33 -1.28 10.71
N GLY A 52 -15.28 -2.09 10.69
CA GLY A 52 -15.06 -3.19 11.64
C GLY A 52 -15.89 -4.45 11.36
N SER A 53 -16.56 -4.53 10.21
CA SER A 53 -17.20 -5.77 9.75
C SER A 53 -16.18 -6.91 9.58
N ALA A 54 -16.65 -8.15 9.72
CA ALA A 54 -15.81 -9.33 9.52
C ALA A 54 -15.18 -9.35 8.12
N GLU A 55 -15.94 -8.89 7.12
CA GLU A 55 -15.51 -8.79 5.73
C GLU A 55 -14.41 -7.75 5.54
N GLN A 56 -14.53 -6.56 6.14
CA GLN A 56 -13.48 -5.54 6.08
C GLN A 56 -12.20 -6.02 6.78
N ILE A 57 -12.33 -6.62 7.96
CA ILE A 57 -11.19 -7.17 8.70
C ILE A 57 -10.53 -8.27 7.87
N TYR A 58 -11.31 -9.15 7.24
CA TYR A 58 -10.81 -10.19 6.37
C TYR A 58 -10.03 -9.62 5.17
N LEU A 59 -10.54 -8.57 4.51
CA LEU A 59 -9.82 -7.89 3.42
C LEU A 59 -8.47 -7.32 3.89
N ILE A 60 -8.44 -6.68 5.06
CA ILE A 60 -7.20 -6.14 5.64
C ILE A 60 -6.21 -7.27 5.94
N GLN A 61 -6.68 -8.36 6.55
CA GLN A 61 -5.84 -9.53 6.87
C GLN A 61 -5.27 -10.16 5.61
N MET A 62 -6.09 -10.36 4.58
CA MET A 62 -5.64 -10.90 3.30
C MET A 62 -4.65 -9.96 2.61
N ALA A 63 -4.91 -8.66 2.59
CA ALA A 63 -3.98 -7.67 2.03
C ALA A 63 -2.62 -7.72 2.72
N MET A 64 -2.60 -7.84 4.05
CA MET A 64 -1.36 -7.92 4.83
C MET A 64 -0.62 -9.25 4.62
N LEU A 65 -1.35 -10.37 4.59
CA LEU A 65 -0.77 -11.68 4.32
C LEU A 65 -0.12 -11.72 2.94
N PHE A 66 -0.83 -11.31 1.89
CA PHE A 66 -0.30 -11.35 0.54
C PHE A 66 0.79 -10.30 0.29
N ALA A 67 0.80 -9.16 0.99
CA ALA A 67 1.93 -8.23 0.97
C ALA A 67 3.21 -8.88 1.54
N GLY A 68 3.09 -9.66 2.61
CA GLY A 68 4.19 -10.44 3.18
C GLY A 68 4.69 -11.53 2.22
N VAL A 69 3.76 -12.32 1.65
CA VAL A 69 4.09 -13.36 0.67
C VAL A 69 4.77 -12.76 -0.56
N ALA A 70 4.23 -11.68 -1.12
CA ALA A 70 4.80 -10.99 -2.26
C ALA A 70 6.19 -10.40 -1.94
N THR A 71 6.39 -9.90 -0.71
CA THR A 71 7.71 -9.46 -0.27
C THR A 71 8.71 -10.61 -0.28
N ILE A 72 8.38 -11.75 0.32
CA ILE A 72 9.25 -12.94 0.34
C ILE A 72 9.56 -13.39 -1.10
N PHE A 73 8.55 -13.40 -1.97
CA PHE A 73 8.73 -13.77 -3.37
C PHE A 73 9.66 -12.79 -4.10
N GLN A 74 9.61 -11.49 -3.79
CA GLN A 74 10.47 -10.47 -4.40
C GLN A 74 11.91 -10.48 -3.83
N THR A 75 12.06 -10.78 -2.54
CA THR A 75 13.35 -10.76 -1.83
C THR A 75 14.13 -12.06 -1.98
N VAL A 76 13.48 -13.22 -1.92
CA VAL A 76 14.12 -14.53 -2.13
C VAL A 76 14.19 -14.87 -3.63
N GLY A 77 13.17 -14.47 -4.38
CA GLY A 77 13.01 -14.84 -5.79
C GLY A 77 12.60 -16.30 -5.97
N PHE A 78 12.03 -16.60 -7.13
CA PHE A 78 11.74 -17.96 -7.59
C PHE A 78 12.10 -18.10 -9.07
N GLY A 79 13.17 -18.85 -9.36
CA GLY A 79 13.70 -18.97 -10.71
C GLY A 79 14.11 -17.60 -11.30
N PRO A 80 13.61 -17.21 -12.49
CA PRO A 80 13.88 -15.90 -13.11
C PRO A 80 13.01 -14.77 -12.56
N VAL A 81 12.07 -15.05 -11.65
CA VAL A 81 11.12 -14.07 -11.11
C VAL A 81 11.57 -13.61 -9.73
N GLY A 82 11.44 -12.30 -9.47
CA GLY A 82 11.85 -11.66 -8.22
C GLY A 82 13.21 -10.96 -8.34
N ALA A 83 13.31 -9.75 -7.77
CA ALA A 83 14.50 -8.91 -7.90
C ALA A 83 15.69 -9.38 -7.05
N ARG A 84 15.46 -10.24 -6.05
CA ARG A 84 16.48 -10.65 -5.06
C ARG A 84 17.11 -9.44 -4.35
N MET A 85 16.28 -8.44 -4.11
CA MET A 85 16.64 -7.21 -3.43
C MET A 85 15.66 -6.98 -2.27
N PRO A 86 16.04 -6.24 -1.23
CA PRO A 86 15.20 -5.93 -0.07
C PRO A 86 14.08 -4.94 -0.47
N ILE A 87 13.15 -5.40 -1.31
CA ILE A 87 12.01 -4.65 -1.82
C ILE A 87 10.77 -5.20 -1.14
N MET A 88 10.21 -4.41 -0.24
CA MET A 88 8.93 -4.76 0.34
C MET A 88 7.78 -4.43 -0.61
N GLN A 89 6.85 -5.37 -0.68
CA GLN A 89 5.63 -5.26 -1.47
C GLN A 89 4.49 -4.75 -0.59
N GLY A 90 3.66 -3.90 -1.17
CA GLY A 90 2.51 -3.32 -0.50
C GLY A 90 1.42 -2.94 -1.48
N THR A 91 0.29 -2.50 -0.94
CA THR A 91 -0.87 -2.08 -1.72
C THR A 91 -0.59 -0.73 -2.37
N SER A 92 -0.69 -0.66 -3.70
CA SER A 92 -0.43 0.57 -4.44
C SER A 92 -1.60 1.56 -4.31
N PHE A 93 -1.28 2.75 -3.82
CA PHE A 93 -2.20 3.87 -3.73
C PHE A 93 -2.67 4.39 -5.11
N ALA A 94 -1.94 4.07 -6.19
CA ALA A 94 -2.32 4.46 -7.54
C ALA A 94 -3.67 3.88 -7.98
N PHE A 95 -4.05 2.71 -7.46
CA PHE A 95 -5.29 2.03 -7.84
C PHE A 95 -6.46 2.34 -6.91
N VAL A 96 -6.23 3.03 -5.79
CA VAL A 96 -7.26 3.25 -4.76
C VAL A 96 -8.48 3.98 -5.31
N GLY A 97 -8.28 5.07 -6.07
CA GLY A 97 -9.40 5.82 -6.64
C GLY A 97 -10.23 5.00 -7.62
N VAL A 98 -9.56 4.25 -8.49
CA VAL A 98 -10.21 3.39 -9.50
C VAL A 98 -10.95 2.25 -8.83
N LEU A 99 -10.33 1.56 -7.87
CA LEU A 99 -10.93 0.44 -7.15
C LEU A 99 -12.08 0.88 -6.24
N ALA A 100 -11.97 2.04 -5.60
CA ALA A 100 -13.06 2.62 -4.83
C ALA A 100 -14.26 2.94 -5.74
N GLY A 101 -14.03 3.56 -6.90
CA GLY A 101 -15.08 3.85 -7.87
C GLY A 101 -15.77 2.60 -8.43
N ILE A 102 -15.00 1.58 -8.80
CA ILE A 102 -15.55 0.30 -9.25
C ILE A 102 -16.31 -0.40 -8.13
N SER A 103 -15.77 -0.40 -6.91
CA SER A 103 -16.41 -1.05 -5.76
C SER A 103 -17.74 -0.39 -5.40
N ALA A 104 -17.83 0.94 -5.50
CA ALA A 104 -19.07 1.69 -5.24
C ALA A 104 -20.14 1.49 -6.31
N THR A 105 -19.76 1.23 -7.56
CA THR A 105 -20.70 1.14 -8.70
C THR A 105 -21.07 -0.28 -9.10
N GLN A 106 -20.11 -1.21 -8.99
CA GLN A 106 -20.22 -2.60 -9.48
C GLN A 106 -19.95 -3.63 -8.38
N GLY A 107 -19.60 -3.19 -7.17
CA GLY A 107 -19.34 -4.05 -6.03
C GLY A 107 -17.92 -4.58 -5.94
N LEU A 108 -17.58 -5.06 -4.73
CA LEU A 108 -16.24 -5.53 -4.39
C LEU A 108 -15.79 -6.75 -5.22
N GLY A 109 -16.71 -7.65 -5.58
CA GLY A 109 -16.40 -8.84 -6.38
C GLY A 109 -15.80 -8.48 -7.74
N VAL A 110 -16.41 -7.50 -8.43
CA VAL A 110 -15.91 -7.01 -9.72
C VAL A 110 -14.55 -6.33 -9.56
N ALA A 111 -14.36 -5.54 -8.50
CA ALA A 111 -13.07 -4.91 -8.21
C ALA A 111 -11.95 -5.94 -7.98
N LEU A 112 -12.21 -7.02 -7.23
CA LEU A 112 -11.23 -8.08 -6.98
C LEU A 112 -10.92 -8.90 -8.24
N THR A 113 -11.92 -9.22 -9.07
CA THR A 113 -11.68 -9.90 -10.35
C THR A 113 -10.89 -9.01 -11.31
N ALA A 114 -11.17 -7.69 -11.34
CA ALA A 114 -10.39 -6.73 -12.11
C ALA A 114 -8.92 -6.68 -11.65
N CYS A 115 -8.66 -6.75 -10.34
CA CYS A 115 -7.30 -6.86 -9.80
C CYS A 115 -6.59 -8.11 -10.28
N ILE A 116 -7.25 -9.27 -10.33
CA ILE A 116 -6.65 -10.52 -10.83
C ILE A 116 -6.27 -10.38 -12.31
N ILE A 117 -7.21 -9.91 -13.14
CA ILE A 117 -6.95 -9.73 -14.58
C ILE A 117 -5.85 -8.70 -14.81
N GLY A 118 -5.91 -7.56 -14.10
CA GLY A 118 -4.89 -6.52 -14.15
C GLY A 118 -3.51 -7.03 -13.70
N GLY A 119 -3.46 -7.87 -12.67
CA GLY A 119 -2.24 -8.52 -12.19
C GLY A 119 -1.61 -9.45 -13.23
N LEU A 120 -2.42 -10.24 -13.93
CA LEU A 120 -1.94 -11.10 -15.03
C LEU A 120 -1.38 -10.28 -16.20
N ILE A 121 -2.07 -9.20 -16.58
CA ILE A 121 -1.59 -8.29 -17.63
C ILE A 121 -0.28 -7.63 -17.19
N HIS A 122 -0.20 -7.17 -15.94
CA HIS A 122 1.00 -6.53 -15.39
C HIS A 122 2.18 -7.50 -15.33
N PHE A 123 1.95 -8.76 -14.94
CA PHE A 123 2.95 -9.82 -14.97
C PHE A 123 3.51 -10.04 -16.39
N ALA A 124 2.64 -10.11 -17.40
CA ALA A 124 3.06 -10.22 -18.79
C ALA A 124 3.87 -8.99 -19.25
N LEU A 125 3.42 -7.78 -18.87
CA LEU A 125 4.09 -6.52 -19.19
C LEU A 125 5.51 -6.44 -18.60
N GLY A 126 5.74 -7.08 -17.45
CA GLY A 126 7.04 -7.18 -16.80
C GLY A 126 8.14 -7.76 -17.70
N SER A 127 7.80 -8.61 -18.68
CA SER A 127 8.76 -9.15 -19.64
C SER A 127 9.18 -8.14 -20.73
N VAL A 128 8.36 -7.11 -20.99
CA VAL A 128 8.55 -6.14 -22.08
C VAL A 128 8.97 -4.76 -21.55
N ILE A 129 8.82 -4.50 -20.25
CA ILE A 129 9.06 -3.19 -19.61
C ILE A 129 10.42 -2.57 -19.95
N GLY A 130 11.46 -3.39 -20.09
CA GLY A 130 12.81 -2.94 -20.44
C GLY A 130 12.90 -2.23 -21.79
N ARG A 131 12.00 -2.55 -22.73
CA ARG A 131 11.93 -1.93 -24.06
C ARG A 131 11.11 -0.64 -24.10
N ILE A 132 10.15 -0.48 -23.18
CA ILE A 132 9.23 0.67 -23.16
C ILE A 132 9.60 1.73 -22.11
N ARG A 133 10.56 1.45 -21.21
CA ARG A 133 10.97 2.38 -20.14
C ARG A 133 11.44 3.75 -20.61
N PHE A 134 11.85 3.89 -21.88
CA PHE A 134 12.24 5.18 -22.45
C PHE A 134 11.06 6.17 -22.55
N LEU A 135 9.82 5.68 -22.58
CA LEU A 135 8.60 6.50 -22.58
C LEU A 135 8.32 7.15 -21.23
N PHE A 136 8.96 6.68 -20.16
CA PHE A 136 8.74 7.13 -18.79
C PHE A 136 10.03 7.74 -18.22
N PRO A 137 10.47 8.91 -18.75
CA PRO A 137 11.62 9.60 -18.17
C PRO A 137 11.33 9.99 -16.71
N PRO A 138 12.37 10.24 -15.88
CA PRO A 138 12.21 10.53 -14.46
C PRO A 138 11.20 11.65 -14.16
N LEU A 139 11.13 12.65 -15.04
CA LEU A 139 10.16 13.76 -14.95
C LEU A 139 8.70 13.27 -15.00
N VAL A 140 8.38 12.35 -15.91
CA VAL A 140 7.02 11.81 -16.06
C VAL A 140 6.66 10.94 -14.87
N THR A 141 7.54 10.04 -14.47
CA THR A 141 7.32 9.17 -13.31
C THR A 141 7.13 9.97 -12.03
N GLY A 142 7.97 11.00 -11.81
CA GLY A 142 7.85 11.89 -10.65
C GLY A 142 6.54 12.68 -10.63
N LEU A 143 6.12 13.24 -11.79
CA LEU A 143 4.85 13.94 -11.90
C LEU A 143 3.64 13.03 -11.65
N VAL A 144 3.68 11.79 -12.14
CA VAL A 144 2.61 10.80 -11.89
C VAL A 144 2.52 10.48 -10.39
N ILE A 145 3.65 10.25 -9.72
CA ILE A 145 3.67 9.99 -8.27
C ILE A 145 3.13 11.20 -7.48
N LEU A 146 3.54 12.42 -7.86
CA LEU A 146 3.02 13.65 -7.26
C LEU A 146 1.50 13.78 -7.46
N ALA A 147 1.02 13.52 -8.67
CA ALA A 147 -0.40 13.58 -9.00
C ALA A 147 -1.21 12.55 -8.19
N ILE A 148 -0.71 11.32 -8.01
CA ILE A 148 -1.34 10.31 -7.14
C ILE A 148 -1.44 10.84 -5.70
N GLY A 149 -0.37 11.44 -5.17
CA GLY A 149 -0.38 12.05 -3.84
C GLY A 149 -1.43 13.15 -3.70
N LEU A 150 -1.44 14.12 -4.64
CA LEU A 150 -2.41 15.22 -4.65
C LEU A 150 -3.86 14.72 -4.77
N TYR A 151 -4.09 13.69 -5.59
CA TYR A 151 -5.40 13.08 -5.78
C TYR A 151 -5.95 12.44 -4.49
N LEU A 152 -5.06 11.97 -3.60
CA LEU A 152 -5.44 11.31 -2.35
C LEU A 152 -5.55 12.26 -1.14
N ILE A 153 -5.13 13.51 -1.26
CA ILE A 153 -5.27 14.51 -0.19
C ILE A 153 -6.73 14.62 0.30
N PRO A 154 -7.76 14.73 -0.56
CA PRO A 154 -9.14 14.82 -0.09
C PRO A 154 -9.59 13.58 0.67
N VAL A 155 -9.09 12.39 0.28
CA VAL A 155 -9.38 11.14 0.99
C VAL A 155 -8.74 11.19 2.38
N GLY A 156 -7.47 11.58 2.47
CA GLY A 156 -6.77 11.76 3.76
C GLY A 156 -7.49 12.75 4.69
N ILE A 157 -7.93 13.90 4.17
CA ILE A 157 -8.69 14.90 4.94
C ILE A 157 -10.00 14.32 5.48
N LYS A 158 -10.76 13.60 4.66
CA LYS A 158 -12.02 12.97 5.10
C LYS A 158 -11.80 11.99 6.24
N TYR A 159 -10.78 11.13 6.14
CA TYR A 159 -10.45 10.19 7.21
C TYR A 159 -9.93 10.89 8.47
N ALA A 160 -9.14 11.95 8.33
CA ALA A 160 -8.68 12.75 9.48
C ALA A 160 -9.81 13.56 10.14
N ALA A 161 -10.82 13.96 9.38
CA ALA A 161 -11.95 14.74 9.87
C ALA A 161 -13.03 13.90 10.60
N GLY A 162 -12.96 12.56 10.55
CA GLY A 162 -13.93 11.70 11.24
C GLY A 162 -14.42 10.50 10.42
N GLY A 163 -13.98 10.37 9.17
CA GLY A 163 -14.26 9.23 8.30
C GLY A 163 -14.88 9.60 6.96
N ALA A 164 -14.84 8.69 5.99
CA ALA A 164 -15.23 8.96 4.61
C ALA A 164 -16.62 8.41 4.22
N ALA A 165 -17.32 7.73 5.13
CA ALA A 165 -18.68 7.25 4.88
C ALA A 165 -19.71 8.38 5.04
N ASP A 166 -20.83 8.31 4.33
CA ASP A 166 -21.84 9.37 4.31
C ASP A 166 -22.39 9.69 5.71
N PHE A 167 -22.60 8.66 6.55
CA PHE A 167 -23.03 8.85 7.95
C PHE A 167 -21.96 9.50 8.83
N GLN A 168 -20.67 9.34 8.50
CA GLN A 168 -19.55 9.95 9.23
C GLN A 168 -19.39 11.41 8.83
N MET A 169 -19.55 11.73 7.54
CA MET A 169 -19.52 13.09 7.03
C MET A 169 -20.75 13.91 7.46
N ALA A 170 -21.88 13.26 7.72
CA ALA A 170 -23.11 13.89 8.21
C ALA A 170 -23.15 14.06 9.74
N ALA A 171 -22.20 13.49 10.49
CA ALA A 171 -22.14 13.65 11.93
C ALA A 171 -21.71 15.08 12.32
N GLU A 172 -22.33 15.67 13.35
CA GLU A 172 -21.95 17.00 13.86
C GLU A 172 -20.49 17.08 14.33
N SER A 173 -19.88 15.95 14.66
CA SER A 173 -18.48 15.88 15.06
C SER A 173 -17.50 15.94 13.88
N PHE A 174 -17.96 15.79 12.64
CA PHE A 174 -17.09 15.78 11.46
C PHE A 174 -16.33 17.10 11.32
N GLY A 175 -15.01 17.02 11.19
CA GLY A 175 -14.12 18.18 11.14
C GLY A 175 -13.90 18.87 12.48
N SER A 176 -14.43 18.36 13.59
CA SER A 176 -14.20 18.92 14.92
C SER A 176 -12.74 18.81 15.34
N LEU A 177 -12.28 19.74 16.19
CA LEU A 177 -10.92 19.73 16.75
C LEU A 177 -10.55 18.39 17.38
N LYS A 178 -11.53 17.64 17.92
CA LYS A 178 -11.31 16.32 18.51
C LYS A 178 -10.71 15.33 17.53
N HIS A 179 -11.09 15.34 16.25
CA HIS A 179 -10.54 14.42 15.26
C HIS A 179 -9.15 14.83 14.76
N TRP A 180 -8.86 16.13 14.74
CA TRP A 180 -7.56 16.67 14.35
C TRP A 180 -6.50 16.52 15.45
N THR A 181 -6.90 16.51 16.72
CA THR A 181 -5.97 16.39 17.86
C THR A 181 -5.75 14.96 18.34
N VAL A 182 -6.35 13.94 17.72
CA VAL A 182 -6.20 12.53 18.16
C VAL A 182 -4.73 12.09 18.15
N ALA A 183 -3.91 12.64 17.27
CA ALA A 183 -2.48 12.32 17.22
C ALA A 183 -1.65 12.96 18.36
N LEU A 184 -2.21 13.93 19.11
CA LEU A 184 -1.52 14.64 20.21
C LEU A 184 -1.86 14.07 21.60
N THR A 185 -2.80 13.12 21.68
CA THR A 185 -3.29 12.50 22.92
C THR A 185 -2.99 11.01 22.90
#